data_AF-A0A4R1YRQ4-F1
#
_entry.id   AF-A0A4R1YRQ4-F1
#
_cell.length_a   1.000
_cell.length_b   1.000
_cell.length_c   1.000
_cell.angle_alpha   90.00
_cell.angle_beta   90.00
_cell.angle_gamma   90.00
#
_symmetry.space_group_name_H-M   'P 1'
#
loop_
_entity.id
_entity.type
_entity.pdbx_description
1 polymer ?
#
loop_
_entity_poly.entity_id
_entity_poly.type
_entity_poly.pdbx_seq_one_letter_code
_entity_poly.pdbx_strand_id
1 'polypeptide(L)'
;MRRRNSRPIVDFLKNYAGTKGATPAQIALAWLLARKPFIVLIPGTRNVDHLNENLSALRVELTPAGFIEIDAVLSKITVHGGHERDADGTGRRLCLAA
;
A
#
# COMPACT_ATOMS: atom_id res chain seq x y z
N MET A 1 -17.61 -0.25 -11.68
CA MET A 1 -16.49 -0.05 -10.73
C MET A 1 -15.64 -1.32 -10.65
N ARG A 2 -14.61 -1.46 -11.50
CA ARG A 2 -13.85 -2.72 -11.65
C ARG A 2 -12.75 -2.81 -10.59
N ARG A 3 -13.01 -3.48 -9.45
CA ARG A 3 -11.96 -3.99 -8.54
C ARG A 3 -11.29 -5.22 -9.16
N ARG A 4 -10.60 -5.04 -10.28
CA ARG A 4 -9.97 -6.15 -10.99
C ARG A 4 -8.63 -6.46 -10.30
N ASN A 5 -8.68 -7.40 -9.34
CA ASN A 5 -7.54 -8.12 -8.75
C ASN A 5 -6.80 -7.57 -7.50
N SER A 6 -7.37 -6.63 -6.74
CA SER A 6 -6.75 -6.15 -5.47
C SER A 6 -7.14 -6.93 -4.21
N ARG A 7 -8.07 -7.89 -4.29
CA ARG A 7 -8.51 -8.72 -3.15
C ARG A 7 -7.37 -9.48 -2.46
N PRO A 8 -6.47 -10.18 -3.18
CA PRO A 8 -5.40 -10.94 -2.54
C PRO A 8 -4.48 -10.08 -1.66
N ILE A 9 -4.18 -8.85 -2.10
CA ILE A 9 -3.37 -7.88 -1.35
C ILE A 9 -4.08 -7.51 -0.04
N VAL A 10 -5.35 -7.14 -0.15
CA VAL A 10 -6.14 -6.71 1.00
C VAL A 10 -6.30 -7.85 2.01
N ASP A 11 -6.51 -9.08 1.54
CA ASP A 11 -6.70 -10.24 2.42
C ASP A 11 -5.40 -10.62 3.14
N PHE A 12 -4.26 -10.58 2.45
CA PHE A 12 -2.95 -10.77 3.09
C PHE A 12 -2.69 -9.69 4.16
N LEU A 13 -2.86 -8.42 3.81
CA LEU A 13 -2.62 -7.32 4.74
C LEU A 13 -3.57 -7.36 5.94
N LYS A 14 -4.81 -7.80 5.78
CA LYS A 14 -5.74 -8.02 6.90
C LYS A 14 -5.22 -9.07 7.87
N ASN A 15 -4.76 -10.20 7.37
CA ASN A 15 -4.23 -11.27 8.21
C ASN A 15 -2.98 -10.80 8.95
N TYR A 16 -2.05 -10.14 8.24
CA TYR A 16 -0.85 -9.58 8.83
C TYR A 16 -1.17 -8.52 9.89
N ALA A 17 -2.07 -7.60 9.59
CA ALA A 17 -2.45 -6.52 10.49
C ALA A 17 -3.08 -7.04 11.79
N GLY A 18 -3.86 -8.13 11.72
CA GLY A 18 -4.39 -8.81 12.90
C GLY A 18 -3.30 -9.27 13.88
N THR A 19 -2.15 -9.73 13.39
CA THR A 19 -1.00 -10.12 14.24
C THR A 19 -0.31 -8.94 14.94
N LYS A 20 -0.50 -7.72 14.42
CA LYS A 20 0.15 -6.49 14.88
C LYS A 20 -0.78 -5.54 15.61
N GLY A 21 -2.08 -5.88 15.72
CA GLY A 21 -3.09 -4.96 16.26
C GLY A 21 -3.24 -3.66 15.45
N ALA A 22 -2.91 -3.71 14.15
CA ALA A 22 -2.96 -2.58 13.24
C ALA A 22 -4.10 -2.75 12.23
N THR A 23 -4.40 -1.70 11.46
CA THR A 23 -5.31 -1.82 10.31
C THR A 23 -4.53 -2.21 9.04
N PRO A 24 -5.21 -2.81 8.03
CA PRO A 24 -4.56 -3.13 6.76
C PRO A 24 -3.96 -1.89 6.07
N ALA A 25 -4.61 -0.73 6.21
CA ALA A 25 -4.11 0.53 5.69
C ALA A 25 -2.83 0.96 6.40
N GLN A 26 -2.78 0.83 7.73
CA GLN A 26 -1.58 1.15 8.51
C GLN A 26 -0.39 0.27 8.12
N ILE A 27 -0.58 -1.04 7.93
CA ILE A 27 0.49 -1.95 7.49
C ILE A 27 0.99 -1.56 6.08
N ALA A 28 0.09 -1.27 5.15
CA ALA A 28 0.47 -0.86 3.80
C ALA A 28 1.29 0.44 3.79
N LEU A 29 0.88 1.43 4.58
CA LEU A 29 1.55 2.72 4.68
C LEU A 29 2.90 2.61 5.38
N ALA A 30 2.98 1.82 6.46
CA ALA A 30 4.23 1.55 7.16
C ALA A 30 5.25 0.83 6.25
N TRP A 31 4.79 -0.15 5.47
CA TRP A 31 5.63 -0.84 4.48
C TRP A 31 6.14 0.14 3.42
N LEU A 32 5.26 1.00 2.88
CA LEU A 32 5.63 2.00 1.88
C LEU A 32 6.71 2.97 2.39
N LEU A 33 6.52 3.49 3.60
CA LEU A 33 7.47 4.40 4.25
C LEU A 33 8.80 3.75 4.59
N ALA A 34 8.80 2.45 4.90
CA ALA A 34 10.03 1.71 5.20
C ALA A 34 10.91 1.48 3.96
N ARG A 35 10.40 1.61 2.73
CA ARG A 35 11.16 1.32 1.51
C ARG A 35 12.33 2.29 1.28
N LYS A 36 12.11 3.59 1.51
CA LYS A 36 13.12 4.64 1.29
C LYS A 36 12.87 5.82 2.24
N PRO A 37 13.93 6.45 2.79
CA PRO A 37 13.80 7.53 3.77
C PRO A 37 13.16 8.82 3.23
N PHE A 38 13.08 8.98 1.89
CA PHE A 38 12.54 10.17 1.25
C PHE A 38 11.07 10.03 0.79
N ILE A 39 10.41 8.92 1.12
CA ILE A 39 8.99 8.73 0.79
C ILE A 39 8.15 9.50 1.81
N VAL A 40 7.29 10.39 1.31
CA VAL A 40 6.37 11.19 2.13
C VAL A 40 4.92 10.82 1.80
N LEU A 41 4.09 10.65 2.83
CA LEU A 41 2.66 10.46 2.67
C LEU A 41 1.95 11.80 2.51
N ILE A 42 1.18 11.96 1.42
CA ILE A 42 0.31 13.12 1.19
C ILE A 42 -1.14 12.65 1.38
N PRO A 43 -1.75 12.84 2.56
CA PRO A 43 -3.12 12.37 2.79
C PRO A 43 -4.13 13.21 2.01
N GLY A 44 -4.76 12.61 1.00
CA GLY A 44 -5.83 13.23 0.21
C GLY A 44 -7.24 13.04 0.79
N THR A 45 -7.39 12.94 2.11
CA THR A 45 -8.67 12.67 2.78
C THR A 45 -9.31 13.93 3.37
N ARG A 46 -10.64 14.03 3.31
CA ARG A 46 -11.45 15.03 4.04
C ARG A 46 -12.07 14.48 5.33
N ASN A 47 -11.89 13.19 5.58
CA ASN A 47 -12.37 12.51 6.78
C ASN A 47 -11.23 12.47 7.83
N VAL A 48 -11.53 12.95 9.03
CA VAL A 48 -10.56 13.05 10.15
C VAL A 48 -10.17 11.68 10.69
N ASP A 49 -11.08 10.70 10.73
CA ASP A 49 -10.76 9.34 11.17
C ASP A 49 -9.77 8.66 10.22
N HIS A 50 -9.95 8.83 8.91
CA HIS A 50 -8.98 8.34 7.92
C HIS A 50 -7.63 9.06 8.05
N LEU A 51 -7.63 10.36 8.39
CA LEU A 51 -6.39 11.08 8.63
C LEU A 51 -5.67 10.50 9.84
N ASN A 52 -6.37 10.29 10.95
CA ASN A 52 -5.82 9.71 12.17
C ASN A 52 -5.31 8.27 11.95
N GLU A 53 -6.05 7.45 11.20
CA GLU A 53 -5.62 6.11 10.82
C GLU A 53 -4.32 6.15 10.01
N ASN A 54 -4.25 7.00 8.99
CA ASN A 54 -3.07 7.16 8.14
C ASN A 54 -1.85 7.64 8.94
N LEU A 55 -2.03 8.61 9.85
CA LEU A 55 -0.95 9.12 10.70
C LEU A 55 -0.47 8.07 11.70
N SER A 56 -1.37 7.23 12.21
CA SER A 56 -1.03 6.14 13.12
C SER A 56 -0.14 5.08 12.48
N ALA A 57 -0.12 4.98 11.14
CA ALA A 57 0.79 4.10 10.42
C ALA A 57 2.28 4.43 10.68
N LEU A 58 2.61 5.69 11.00
CA LEU A 58 3.96 6.12 11.36
C LEU A 58 4.48 5.47 12.65
N ARG A 59 3.57 4.95 13.49
CA ARG A 59 3.89 4.29 14.75
C ARG A 59 3.98 2.77 14.62
N VAL A 60 3.69 2.22 13.44
CA VAL A 60 3.79 0.78 13.19
C VAL A 60 5.26 0.44 12.93
N GLU A 61 5.86 -0.26 13.88
CA GLU A 61 7.22 -0.77 13.72
C GLU A 61 7.21 -2.09 12.93
N LEU A 62 7.71 -2.02 11.69
CA LEU A 62 8.01 -3.21 10.90
C LEU A 62 9.43 -3.67 11.19
N THR A 63 9.54 -4.80 11.89
CA THR A 63 10.81 -5.52 12.03
C THR A 63 11.40 -5.83 10.64
N PRO A 64 12.72 -5.94 10.48
CA PRO A 64 13.33 -6.31 9.19
C PRO A 64 12.74 -7.59 8.58
N ALA A 65 12.47 -8.60 9.41
CA ALA A 65 11.82 -9.83 8.98
C ALA A 65 10.40 -9.59 8.43
N GLY A 66 9.60 -8.80 9.15
CA GLY A 66 8.24 -8.43 8.72
C GLY A 66 8.21 -7.61 7.43
N PHE A 67 9.18 -6.70 7.25
CA PHE A 67 9.33 -5.98 5.99
C PHE A 67 9.61 -6.94 4.82
N ILE A 68 10.57 -7.85 4.99
CA ILE A 68 10.94 -8.85 3.97
C ILE A 68 9.76 -9.76 3.63
N GLU A 69 8.99 -10.18 4.63
CA GLU A 69 7.81 -11.02 4.44
C GLU A 69 6.76 -10.31 3.56
N ILE A 70 6.39 -9.08 3.93
CA ILE A 70 5.41 -8.29 3.18
C ILE A 70 5.91 -8.04 1.75
N ASP A 71 7.18 -7.64 1.59
CA ASP A 71 7.79 -7.36 0.28
C ASP A 71 7.82 -8.61 -0.63
N ALA A 72 8.17 -9.77 -0.07
CA ALA A 72 8.20 -11.04 -0.80
C ALA A 72 6.82 -11.54 -1.23
N VAL A 73 5.76 -11.22 -0.48
CA VAL A 73 4.38 -11.56 -0.85
C VAL A 73 3.84 -10.58 -1.88
N LEU A 74 4.02 -9.27 -1.67
CA LEU A 74 3.49 -8.24 -2.56
C LEU A 74 4.15 -8.26 -3.94
N SER A 75 5.46 -8.56 -4.04
CA SER A 75 6.17 -8.69 -5.32
C SER A 75 5.63 -9.81 -6.23
N LYS A 76 4.94 -10.80 -5.66
CA LYS A 76 4.33 -11.91 -6.41
C LYS A 76 2.94 -11.59 -6.95
N ILE A 77 2.32 -10.51 -6.48
CA ILE A 77 0.93 -10.18 -6.85
C ILE A 77 0.93 -9.25 -8.05
N THR A 78 0.37 -9.72 -9.16
CA THR A 78 0.16 -8.88 -10.35
C THR A 78 -0.98 -7.89 -10.12
N VAL A 79 -0.63 -6.62 -9.92
CA VAL A 79 -1.59 -5.52 -9.82
C VAL A 79 -2.06 -5.11 -11.21
N HIS A 80 -3.37 -5.15 -11.43
CA HIS A 80 -3.97 -4.66 -12.68
C HIS A 80 -4.66 -3.31 -12.42
N GLY A 81 -4.03 -2.23 -12.87
CA GLY A 81 -4.56 -0.87 -12.79
C GLY A 81 -3.73 0.11 -13.61
N GLY A 82 -4.37 1.13 -14.15
CA GLY A 82 -3.72 2.19 -14.93
C GLY A 82 -4.67 3.37 -15.13
N HIS A 83 -4.37 4.48 -14.48
CA HIS A 83 -4.84 5.81 -14.87
C HIS A 83 -3.61 6.72 -14.89
N GLU A 84 -2.83 6.61 -15.96
CA GLU A 84 -2.12 7.76 -16.49
C GLU A 84 -2.97 8.27 -17.65
N ARG A 85 -3.55 9.46 -17.49
CA ARG A 85 -3.95 10.26 -18.64
C ARG A 85 -2.72 11.08 -18.97
N ASP A 86 -1.96 10.61 -19.95
CA ASP A 86 -1.08 11.48 -20.70
C ASP A 86 -1.96 12.55 -21.38
N ALA A 87 -1.45 13.77 -21.56
CA ALA A 87 -2.21 14.87 -22.18
C ALA A 87 -2.68 14.56 -23.63
N ASP A 88 -2.18 13.49 -24.23
CA ASP A 88 -2.43 13.01 -25.59
C ASP A 88 -3.32 11.76 -25.66
N GLY A 89 -3.81 11.23 -24.52
CA GLY A 89 -4.83 10.17 -24.49
C GLY A 89 -4.36 8.75 -24.87
N THR A 90 -3.06 8.49 -24.99
CA THR A 90 -2.55 7.15 -25.38
C THR A 90 -2.05 6.36 -24.17
N GLY A 91 -2.97 5.70 -23.46
CA GLY A 91 -2.64 4.95 -22.24
C GLY A 91 -1.62 3.82 -22.46
N ARG A 92 -0.36 4.03 -22.02
CA ARG A 92 0.63 2.95 -21.88
C ARG A 92 0.43 2.23 -20.54
N ARG A 93 0.46 0.89 -20.60
CA ARG A 93 0.36 0.01 -19.44
C ARG A 93 1.69 0.04 -18.68
N LEU A 94 1.78 0.81 -17.60
CA LEU A 94 2.89 0.67 -16.65
C LEU A 94 2.61 -0.50 -15.71
N CYS A 95 3.25 -1.63 -16.00
CA CYS A 95 3.53 -2.64 -14.99
C CYS A 95 4.68 -2.11 -14.12
N LEU A 96 4.41 -1.76 -12.86
CA LEU A 96 5.45 -1.46 -11.88
C LEU A 96 6.19 -2.75 -11.52
N ALA A 97 7.40 -2.89 -12.06
CA ALA A 97 8.46 -3.72 -11.51
C ALA A 97 9.58 -2.77 -11.06
N ALA A 98 9.75 -2.61 -9.75
CA ALA A 98 10.90 -1.99 -9.10
C ALA A 98 10.95 -2.38 -7.62
#